data_AF-A0A4R6FXU2-F1
#
_entry.id   AF-A0A4R6FXU2-F1
#
_cell.length_a   1.000
_cell.length_b   1.000
_cell.length_c   1.000
_cell.angle_alpha   90.00
_cell.angle_beta   90.00
_cell.angle_gamma   90.00
#
_symmetry.space_group_name_H-M   'P 1'
#
loop_
_entity.id
_entity.type
_entity.pdbx_description
1 polymer ?
#
loop_
_entity_poly.entity_id
_entity_poly.type
_entity_poly.pdbx_seq_one_letter_code
_entity_poly.pdbx_strand_id
1 'polypeptide(L)'
;MSDPDPVDPPTPARSESEARSRRCWLTLAEVLGILALVISAATLWNNVAMRKSQEAARVAEEAKQALQNREAAHEAALVSLVGEPKHGGSVLTLTDQAGHSIQSADIRFPPAIGVATKQTLIDPQIDADWFANQLLDMTDGGPDAVQGRVPVEISARYWSGDQQRTDRAIYDVVFTTEGRIFAGRKLRLKGVVLRRRVSGDAGATLDSLWKTERKRLQSLKK
;
A
#
# COMPACT_ATOMS: atom_id res chain seq x y z
N MET A 1 79.47 -94.18 -3.38
CA MET A 1 79.86 -92.91 -4.03
C MET A 1 78.55 -92.25 -4.42
N SER A 2 78.18 -91.20 -3.69
CA SER A 2 77.22 -90.10 -3.93
C SER A 2 76.01 -90.32 -4.84
N ASP A 3 74.81 -89.82 -4.59
CA ASP A 3 74.17 -89.00 -3.55
C ASP A 3 72.65 -89.11 -3.86
N PRO A 4 71.75 -88.98 -2.89
CA PRO A 4 70.33 -88.73 -3.15
C PRO A 4 70.12 -87.22 -3.34
N ASP A 5 69.26 -86.81 -4.26
CA ASP A 5 68.63 -85.48 -4.13
C ASP A 5 67.12 -85.55 -4.43
N PRO A 6 66.29 -84.96 -3.55
CA PRO A 6 64.83 -85.00 -3.63
C PRO A 6 64.25 -83.71 -4.26
N VAL A 7 63.00 -83.79 -4.75
CA VAL A 7 61.96 -82.72 -4.69
C VAL A 7 62.25 -81.48 -5.59
N ASP A 8 61.34 -80.83 -6.32
CA ASP A 8 59.91 -80.49 -6.20
C ASP A 8 59.37 -80.26 -7.65
N PRO A 9 58.06 -80.39 -7.93
CA PRO A 9 57.50 -79.92 -9.19
C PRO A 9 57.58 -78.38 -9.29
N PRO A 10 57.74 -77.80 -10.49
CA PRO A 10 57.74 -76.34 -10.64
C PRO A 10 56.38 -75.78 -10.19
N THR A 11 56.42 -74.82 -9.26
CA THR A 11 55.27 -74.00 -8.84
C THR A 11 55.25 -72.68 -9.61
N PRO A 12 54.62 -72.59 -10.80
CA PRO A 12 54.29 -71.30 -11.41
C PRO A 12 52.94 -70.74 -10.93
N ALA A 13 52.09 -71.53 -10.26
CA ALA A 13 50.70 -71.14 -9.99
C ALA A 13 50.50 -70.17 -8.80
N ARG A 14 51.42 -70.10 -7.84
CA ARG A 14 51.25 -69.25 -6.64
C ARG A 14 51.46 -67.76 -6.92
N SER A 15 52.45 -67.38 -7.74
CA SER A 15 52.79 -65.98 -8.02
C SER A 15 51.70 -65.24 -8.83
N GLU A 16 51.02 -65.95 -9.75
CA GLU A 16 49.93 -65.37 -10.54
C GLU A 16 48.66 -65.13 -9.69
N SER A 17 48.39 -66.00 -8.70
CA SER A 17 47.23 -65.87 -7.82
C SER A 17 47.33 -64.65 -6.88
N GLU A 18 48.50 -64.38 -6.31
CA GLU A 18 48.73 -63.21 -5.46
C GLU A 18 48.69 -61.90 -6.26
N ALA A 19 49.24 -61.90 -7.48
CA ALA A 19 49.17 -60.74 -8.37
C ALA A 19 47.71 -60.44 -8.80
N ARG A 20 46.87 -61.46 -8.96
CA ARG A 20 45.44 -61.32 -9.28
C ARG A 20 44.64 -60.75 -8.11
N SER A 21 44.88 -61.22 -6.88
CA SER A 21 44.28 -60.64 -5.68
C SER A 21 44.67 -59.17 -5.50
N ARG A 22 45.95 -58.81 -5.67
CA ARG A 22 46.40 -57.41 -5.58
C ARG A 22 45.72 -56.50 -6.61
N ARG A 23 45.57 -56.97 -7.86
CA ARG A 23 44.86 -56.24 -8.91
C ARG A 23 43.37 -56.08 -8.60
N CYS A 24 42.72 -57.11 -8.05
CA CYS A 24 41.31 -57.01 -7.61
C CYS A 24 41.12 -55.98 -6.48
N TRP A 25 42.02 -55.95 -5.49
CA TRP A 25 41.99 -54.94 -4.43
C TRP A 25 42.22 -53.52 -4.97
N LEU A 26 43.12 -53.38 -5.95
CA LEU A 26 43.38 -52.09 -6.61
C LEU A 26 42.15 -51.60 -7.39
N THR A 27 41.51 -52.46 -8.17
CA THR A 27 40.28 -52.11 -8.92
C THR A 27 39.11 -51.76 -7.99
N LEU A 28 39.01 -52.42 -6.83
CA LEU A 28 37.98 -52.12 -5.84
C LEU A 28 38.19 -50.74 -5.21
N ALA A 29 39.42 -50.41 -4.83
CA ALA A 29 39.77 -49.10 -4.29
C ALA A 29 39.54 -47.98 -5.32
N GLU A 30 39.84 -48.23 -6.59
CA GLU A 30 39.59 -47.28 -7.69
C GLU A 30 38.10 -47.00 -7.87
N VAL A 31 37.25 -48.04 -7.90
CA VAL A 31 35.80 -47.89 -8.00
C VAL A 31 35.23 -47.11 -6.81
N LEU A 32 35.71 -47.39 -5.59
CA LEU A 32 35.31 -46.64 -4.40
C LEU A 32 35.74 -45.18 -4.46
N GLY A 33 36.94 -44.89 -4.96
CA GLY A 33 37.44 -43.53 -5.17
C GLY A 33 36.58 -42.74 -6.17
N ILE A 34 36.21 -43.36 -7.29
CA ILE A 34 35.31 -42.75 -8.29
C ILE A 34 33.93 -42.48 -7.68
N LEU A 35 33.39 -43.42 -6.91
CA LEU A 35 32.10 -43.26 -6.26
C LEU A 35 32.12 -42.10 -5.26
N ALA A 36 33.16 -42.01 -4.42
CA ALA A 36 33.34 -40.91 -3.48
C ALA A 36 33.47 -39.55 -4.20
N LEU A 37 34.16 -39.50 -5.34
CA LEU A 37 34.29 -38.30 -6.17
C LEU A 37 32.93 -37.86 -6.73
N VAL A 38 32.14 -38.79 -7.26
CA VAL A 38 30.79 -38.51 -7.80
C VAL A 38 29.87 -37.96 -6.69
N ILE A 39 29.89 -38.58 -5.51
CA ILE A 39 29.08 -38.12 -4.36
C ILE A 39 29.51 -36.71 -3.92
N SER A 40 30.82 -36.44 -3.89
CA SER A 40 31.36 -35.13 -3.52
C SER A 40 30.95 -34.05 -4.51
N ALA A 41 31.03 -34.34 -5.81
CA ALA A 41 30.60 -33.43 -6.87
C ALA A 41 29.09 -33.14 -6.80
N ALA A 42 28.27 -34.17 -6.57
CA ALA A 42 26.82 -34.02 -6.40
C ALA A 42 26.47 -33.16 -5.17
N THR A 43 27.17 -33.37 -4.05
CA THR A 43 26.99 -32.60 -2.82
C THR A 43 27.37 -31.13 -3.02
N LEU A 44 28.50 -30.87 -3.67
CA LEU A 44 28.95 -29.52 -3.99
C LEU A 44 27.94 -28.80 -4.89
N TRP A 45 27.44 -29.48 -5.93
CA TRP A 45 26.41 -28.92 -6.81
C TRP A 45 25.13 -28.56 -6.05
N ASN A 46 24.65 -29.46 -5.18
CA ASN A 46 23.46 -29.21 -4.37
C ASN A 46 23.63 -27.98 -3.46
N ASN A 47 24.80 -27.84 -2.81
CA ASN A 47 25.12 -26.67 -1.99
C ASN A 47 25.15 -25.37 -2.81
N VAL A 48 25.74 -25.38 -4.01
CA VAL A 48 25.76 -24.22 -4.90
C VAL A 48 24.33 -23.86 -5.37
N ALA A 49 23.52 -24.86 -5.71
CA ALA A 49 22.13 -24.66 -6.11
C ALA A 49 21.28 -24.06 -4.98
N MET A 50 21.41 -24.57 -3.75
CA MET A 50 20.74 -24.03 -2.56
C MET A 50 21.19 -22.60 -2.24
N ARG A 51 22.49 -22.30 -2.33
CA ARG A 51 22.98 -20.93 -2.11
C ARG A 51 22.37 -19.95 -3.11
N LYS A 52 22.33 -20.31 -4.40
CA LYS A 52 21.72 -19.47 -5.43
C LYS A 52 20.23 -19.23 -5.19
N SER A 53 19.47 -20.26 -4.76
CA SER A 53 18.04 -20.09 -4.47
C SER A 53 17.79 -19.24 -3.22
N GLN A 54 18.63 -19.38 -2.19
CA GLN A 54 18.58 -18.53 -0.99
C GLN A 54 18.93 -17.06 -1.29
N GLU A 55 19.95 -16.81 -2.11
CA GLU A 55 20.32 -15.46 -2.54
C GLU A 55 19.18 -14.82 -3.36
N ALA A 56 18.58 -15.56 -4.30
CA ALA A 56 17.44 -15.09 -5.06
C ALA A 56 16.22 -14.77 -4.17
N ALA A 57 15.93 -15.63 -3.19
CA ALA A 57 14.86 -15.40 -2.22
C ALA A 57 15.14 -14.14 -1.37
N ARG A 58 16.38 -13.96 -0.90
CA ARG A 58 16.77 -12.80 -0.09
C ARG A 58 16.63 -11.50 -0.87
N VAL A 59 17.11 -11.44 -2.11
CA VAL A 59 16.98 -10.26 -2.98
C VAL A 59 15.49 -9.95 -3.27
N ALA A 60 14.66 -10.97 -3.48
CA ALA A 60 13.23 -10.76 -3.68
C ALA A 60 12.54 -10.21 -2.42
N GLU A 61 12.89 -10.70 -1.23
CA GLU A 61 12.36 -10.17 0.02
C GLU A 61 12.86 -8.75 0.32
N GLU A 62 14.15 -8.46 0.11
CA GLU A 62 14.71 -7.10 0.22
C GLU A 62 13.99 -6.13 -0.74
N ALA A 63 13.69 -6.56 -1.98
CA ALA A 63 12.95 -5.75 -2.94
C ALA A 63 11.49 -5.50 -2.51
N LYS A 64 10.80 -6.51 -1.98
CA LYS A 64 9.44 -6.35 -1.43
C LYS A 64 9.44 -5.40 -0.23
N GLN A 65 10.39 -5.56 0.69
CA GLN A 65 10.52 -4.66 1.84
C GLN A 65 10.83 -3.23 1.42
N ALA A 66 11.73 -3.05 0.44
CA ALA A 66 12.03 -1.73 -0.10
C ALA A 66 10.80 -1.09 -0.77
N LEU A 67 9.99 -1.87 -1.48
CA LEU A 67 8.74 -1.40 -2.07
C LEU A 67 7.74 -1.01 -0.97
N GLN A 68 7.51 -1.87 0.03
CA GLN A 68 6.62 -1.60 1.15
C GLN A 68 7.04 -0.36 1.94
N ASN A 69 8.35 -0.20 2.20
CA ASN A 69 8.86 0.98 2.90
C ASN A 69 8.67 2.26 2.06
N ARG A 70 8.82 2.18 0.74
CA ARG A 70 8.55 3.31 -0.17
C ARG A 70 7.06 3.67 -0.20
N GLU A 71 6.19 2.67 -0.24
CA GLU A 71 4.74 2.85 -0.21
C GLU A 71 4.31 3.47 1.13
N ALA A 72 4.78 2.93 2.25
CA ALA A 72 4.51 3.46 3.58
C ALA A 72 5.04 4.90 3.74
N ALA A 73 6.25 5.19 3.25
CA ALA A 73 6.81 6.54 3.26
C ALA A 73 6.01 7.50 2.37
N HIS A 74 5.52 7.03 1.23
CA HIS A 74 4.66 7.81 0.34
C HIS A 74 3.32 8.10 1.00
N GLU A 75 2.66 7.10 1.59
CA GLU A 75 1.40 7.28 2.32
C GLU A 75 1.53 8.21 3.52
N ALA A 76 2.59 8.07 4.31
CA ALA A 76 2.89 8.96 5.43
C ALA A 76 3.12 10.41 5.00
N ALA A 77 3.56 10.64 3.75
CA ALA A 77 3.74 11.97 3.19
C ALA A 77 2.45 12.59 2.66
N LEU A 78 1.34 11.86 2.58
CA LEU A 78 0.06 12.37 2.07
C LEU A 78 -0.75 13.03 3.18
N VAL A 79 -1.36 14.19 2.88
CA VAL A 79 -2.21 14.91 3.84
C VAL A 79 -3.56 14.22 3.97
N SER A 80 -3.96 13.82 5.18
CA SER A 80 -5.25 13.18 5.49
C SER A 80 -6.04 14.09 6.43
N LEU A 81 -7.04 14.79 5.88
CA LEU A 81 -7.81 15.79 6.63
C LEU A 81 -8.96 15.14 7.40
N VAL A 82 -9.03 15.43 8.70
CA VAL A 82 -10.18 15.17 9.56
C VAL A 82 -10.87 16.49 9.86
N GLY A 83 -12.20 16.46 9.84
CA GLY A 83 -13.03 17.63 10.12
C GLY A 83 -13.57 17.54 11.54
N GLU A 84 -13.21 18.50 12.38
CA GLU A 84 -13.78 18.67 13.71
C GLU A 84 -14.83 19.79 13.71
N PRO A 85 -16.10 19.49 14.04
CA PRO A 85 -17.15 20.50 14.05
C PRO A 85 -16.98 21.46 15.24
N LYS A 86 -16.87 22.75 14.96
CA LYS A 86 -16.86 23.85 15.95
C LYS A 86 -18.16 24.66 15.88
N HIS A 87 -18.40 25.47 16.91
CA HIS A 87 -19.57 26.37 17.00
C HIS A 87 -20.92 25.63 16.80
N GLY A 88 -21.01 24.42 17.35
CA GLY A 88 -22.19 23.55 17.19
C GLY A 88 -22.40 23.02 15.77
N GLY A 89 -21.36 23.02 14.92
CA GLY A 89 -21.38 22.53 13.55
C GLY A 89 -21.60 23.61 12.48
N SER A 90 -21.43 24.90 12.78
CA SER A 90 -21.41 25.92 11.72
C SER A 90 -20.06 25.99 11.02
N VAL A 91 -18.98 25.67 11.71
CA VAL A 91 -17.63 25.64 11.15
C VAL A 91 -17.05 24.25 11.32
N LEU A 92 -16.33 23.77 10.33
CA LEU A 92 -15.59 22.52 10.36
C LEU A 92 -14.11 22.82 10.23
N THR A 93 -13.36 22.71 11.32
CA THR A 93 -11.90 22.86 11.28
C THR A 93 -11.30 21.60 10.68
N LEU A 94 -10.42 21.76 9.71
CA LEU A 94 -9.71 20.68 9.05
C LEU A 94 -8.32 20.55 9.66
N THR A 95 -8.01 19.35 10.15
CA THR A 95 -6.70 19.04 10.73
C THR A 95 -6.12 17.85 10.02
N ASP A 96 -4.84 17.93 9.68
CA ASP A 96 -4.13 16.79 9.13
C ASP A 96 -3.76 15.79 10.23
N GLN A 97 -4.09 14.52 10.03
CA GLN A 97 -3.80 13.47 11.00
C GLN A 97 -2.30 13.24 11.21
N ALA A 98 -1.50 13.44 10.16
CA ALA A 98 -0.05 13.27 10.22
C ALA A 98 0.68 14.51 10.76
N GLY A 99 -0.03 15.62 11.00
CA GLY A 99 0.54 16.84 11.57
C GLY A 99 1.38 17.68 10.60
N HIS A 100 1.19 17.53 9.29
CA HIS A 100 1.88 18.38 8.31
C HIS A 100 1.51 19.86 8.49
N SER A 101 2.50 20.74 8.33
CA SER A 101 2.27 22.19 8.34
C SER A 101 1.61 22.66 7.04
N ILE A 102 0.28 22.68 7.02
CA ILE A 102 -0.52 23.19 5.89
C ILE A 102 -0.42 24.71 5.85
N GLN A 103 0.01 25.25 4.72
CA GLN A 103 0.09 26.70 4.49
C GLN A 103 -1.21 27.28 3.95
N SER A 104 -1.80 26.56 2.99
CA SER A 104 -3.03 26.97 2.31
C SER A 104 -3.81 25.76 1.86
N ALA A 105 -5.14 25.86 1.89
CA ALA A 105 -6.03 24.89 1.27
C ALA A 105 -7.06 25.59 0.38
N ASP A 106 -7.14 25.14 -0.87
CA ASP A 106 -8.17 25.56 -1.82
C ASP A 106 -9.31 24.53 -1.80
N ILE A 107 -10.53 24.99 -1.50
CA ILE A 107 -11.73 24.16 -1.37
C ILE A 107 -12.66 24.49 -2.54
N ARG A 108 -12.77 23.56 -3.48
CA ARG A 108 -13.62 23.68 -4.65
C ARG A 108 -14.90 22.88 -4.46
N PHE A 109 -16.02 23.58 -4.57
CA PHE A 109 -17.36 22.99 -4.55
C PHE A 109 -17.78 22.52 -5.95
N PRO A 110 -18.73 21.57 -6.05
CA PRO A 110 -19.35 21.23 -7.32
C PRO A 110 -19.97 22.48 -7.96
N PRO A 111 -19.69 22.77 -9.24
CA PRO A 111 -20.24 23.93 -9.97
C PRO A 111 -21.75 24.11 -9.79
N ALA A 112 -22.51 23.02 -9.74
CA ALA A 112 -23.97 23.07 -9.59
C ALA A 112 -24.46 23.57 -8.20
N ILE A 113 -23.58 23.72 -7.21
CA ILE A 113 -23.89 24.40 -5.95
C ILE A 113 -23.80 25.93 -6.13
N GLY A 114 -23.03 26.41 -7.10
CA GLY A 114 -22.90 27.85 -7.38
C GLY A 114 -21.99 28.60 -6.41
N VAL A 115 -21.13 27.88 -5.68
CA VAL A 115 -20.18 28.46 -4.72
C VAL A 115 -18.80 28.50 -5.35
N ALA A 116 -18.21 29.69 -5.42
CA ALA A 116 -16.84 29.86 -5.90
C ALA A 116 -15.85 29.13 -4.98
N THR A 117 -14.73 28.69 -5.55
CA THR A 117 -13.62 28.10 -4.80
C THR A 117 -13.23 28.99 -3.62
N LYS A 118 -13.14 28.40 -2.43
CA LYS A 118 -12.76 29.10 -1.21
C LYS A 118 -11.31 28.78 -0.88
N GLN A 119 -10.51 29.82 -0.70
CA GLN A 119 -9.14 29.68 -0.25
C GLN A 119 -9.07 29.92 1.25
N THR A 120 -8.37 29.05 1.95
CA THR A 120 -8.08 29.18 3.38
C THR A 120 -6.57 29.25 3.58
N LEU A 121 -6.15 30.14 4.46
CA LEU A 121 -4.76 30.40 4.79
C LEU A 121 -4.59 30.12 6.28
N ILE A 122 -3.70 29.18 6.63
CA ILE A 122 -3.41 28.78 8.01
C ILE A 122 -4.69 28.25 8.72
N ASP A 123 -4.63 27.06 9.32
CA ASP A 123 -5.80 26.42 9.95
C ASP A 123 -7.02 26.28 9.00
N PRO A 124 -6.94 25.39 7.99
CA PRO A 124 -7.99 25.25 6.99
C PRO A 124 -9.34 24.93 7.64
N GLN A 125 -10.40 25.59 7.18
CA GLN A 125 -11.75 25.42 7.72
C GLN A 125 -12.80 25.43 6.61
N ILE A 126 -13.95 24.81 6.86
CA ILE A 126 -15.14 24.87 5.99
C ILE A 126 -16.27 25.52 6.79
N ASP A 127 -16.82 26.60 6.26
CA ASP A 127 -18.00 27.24 6.83
C ASP A 127 -19.28 26.70 6.18
N ALA A 128 -20.27 26.39 7.00
CA ALA A 128 -21.60 25.99 6.55
C ALA A 128 -22.24 27.10 5.71
N ASP A 129 -22.05 28.37 6.09
CA ASP A 129 -22.72 29.53 5.46
C ASP A 129 -22.31 29.71 4.00
N TRP A 130 -21.16 29.17 3.59
CA TRP A 130 -20.72 29.23 2.19
C TRP A 130 -21.68 28.55 1.22
N PHE A 131 -22.38 27.50 1.66
CA PHE A 131 -23.24 26.67 0.79
C PHE A 131 -24.60 26.31 1.44
N ALA A 132 -24.87 26.79 2.66
CA ALA A 132 -26.10 26.51 3.40
C ALA A 132 -27.35 26.89 2.62
N ASN A 133 -27.42 28.11 2.09
CA ASN A 133 -28.59 28.59 1.35
C ASN A 133 -28.98 27.64 0.22
N GLN A 134 -27.99 27.26 -0.61
CA GLN A 134 -28.21 26.40 -1.77
C GLN A 134 -28.67 24.99 -1.39
N LEU A 135 -28.17 24.45 -0.27
CA LEU A 135 -28.61 23.15 0.24
C LEU A 135 -29.99 23.21 0.89
N LEU A 136 -30.29 24.26 1.64
CA LEU A 136 -31.58 24.43 2.31
C LEU A 136 -32.69 24.61 1.27
N ASP A 137 -32.48 25.45 0.25
CA ASP A 137 -33.42 25.63 -0.87
C ASP A 137 -33.64 24.30 -1.61
N MET A 138 -32.56 23.56 -1.86
CA MET A 138 -32.62 22.27 -2.54
C MET A 138 -33.38 21.22 -1.73
N THR A 139 -33.34 21.28 -0.41
CA THR A 139 -34.04 20.35 0.49
C THR A 139 -35.36 20.92 1.01
N ASP A 140 -35.78 22.10 0.53
CA ASP A 140 -37.02 22.75 0.93
C ASP A 140 -38.25 21.94 0.54
N GLY A 141 -39.26 21.92 1.42
CA GLY A 141 -40.45 21.05 1.29
C GLY A 141 -40.23 19.57 1.60
N GLY A 142 -39.02 19.15 2.00
CA GLY A 142 -38.74 17.82 2.53
C GLY A 142 -38.69 17.77 4.06
N PRO A 143 -38.23 16.65 4.66
CA PRO A 143 -38.08 16.53 6.10
C PRO A 143 -37.17 17.61 6.71
N ASP A 144 -37.49 18.04 7.93
CA ASP A 144 -36.68 19.03 8.66
C ASP A 144 -35.26 18.53 8.94
N ALA A 145 -35.14 17.25 9.29
CA ALA A 145 -33.87 16.57 9.58
C ALA A 145 -33.48 15.66 8.43
N VAL A 146 -32.52 16.10 7.62
CA VAL A 146 -31.96 15.32 6.50
C VAL A 146 -30.45 15.26 6.67
N GLN A 147 -29.91 14.05 6.62
CA GLN A 147 -28.48 13.83 6.51
C GLN A 147 -28.06 13.69 5.04
N GLY A 148 -27.01 14.40 4.67
CA GLY A 148 -26.47 14.38 3.32
C GLY A 148 -24.96 14.59 3.30
N ARG A 149 -24.42 14.57 2.08
CA ARG A 149 -23.00 14.80 1.83
C ARG A 149 -22.80 15.83 0.73
N VAL A 150 -21.75 16.62 0.82
CA VAL A 150 -21.30 17.48 -0.29
C VAL A 150 -19.88 17.06 -0.66
N PRO A 151 -19.65 16.48 -1.85
CA PRO A 151 -18.30 16.21 -2.29
C PRO A 151 -17.62 17.56 -2.59
N VAL A 152 -16.42 17.76 -2.09
CA VAL A 152 -15.58 18.94 -2.33
C VAL A 152 -14.17 18.48 -2.69
N GLU A 153 -13.53 19.15 -3.64
CA GLU A 153 -12.10 18.96 -3.89
C GLU A 153 -11.33 19.88 -2.95
N ILE A 154 -10.41 19.30 -2.17
CA ILE A 154 -9.50 20.06 -1.30
C ILE A 154 -8.09 19.88 -1.87
N SER A 155 -7.46 21.01 -2.21
CA SER A 155 -6.06 21.08 -2.62
C SER A 155 -5.25 21.72 -1.50
N ALA A 156 -4.47 20.92 -0.78
CA ALA A 156 -3.63 21.39 0.33
C ALA A 156 -2.19 21.60 -0.14
N ARG A 157 -1.61 22.75 0.21
CA ARG A 157 -0.17 23.03 0.04
C ARG A 157 0.50 22.98 1.40
N TYR A 158 1.54 22.18 1.54
CA TYR A 158 2.20 21.90 2.81
C TYR A 158 3.70 21.70 2.61
N TRP A 159 4.45 21.78 3.70
CA TRP A 159 5.88 21.45 3.72
C TRP A 159 6.09 20.03 4.23
N SER A 160 6.96 19.30 3.55
CA SER A 160 7.48 18.00 3.97
C SER A 160 9.00 18.10 4.01
N GLY A 161 9.55 18.39 5.20
CA GLY A 161 10.95 18.79 5.33
C GLY A 161 11.20 20.09 4.58
N ASP A 162 12.13 20.09 3.62
CA ASP A 162 12.52 21.25 2.81
C ASP A 162 11.85 21.28 1.41
N GLN A 163 10.86 20.41 1.17
CA GLN A 163 10.14 20.37 -0.09
C GLN A 163 8.69 20.83 0.09
N GLN A 164 8.30 21.86 -0.65
CA GLN A 164 6.89 22.25 -0.76
C GLN A 164 6.15 21.23 -1.64
N ARG A 165 5.05 20.69 -1.10
CA ARG A 165 4.21 19.71 -1.78
C ARG A 165 2.78 20.20 -1.89
N THR A 166 2.09 19.66 -2.89
CA THR A 166 0.65 19.85 -3.08
C THR A 166 -0.01 18.50 -3.14
N ASP A 167 -1.04 18.33 -2.35
CA ASP A 167 -1.89 17.15 -2.36
C ASP A 167 -3.32 17.56 -2.70
N ARG A 168 -4.02 16.72 -3.47
CA ARG A 168 -5.40 16.97 -3.89
C ARG A 168 -6.24 15.73 -3.67
N ALA A 169 -7.38 15.92 -3.03
CA ALA A 169 -8.33 14.86 -2.80
C ALA A 169 -9.76 15.37 -2.77
N ILE A 170 -10.69 14.48 -3.11
CA ILE A 170 -12.12 14.71 -2.92
C ILE A 170 -12.50 14.21 -1.54
N TYR A 171 -13.12 15.08 -0.77
CA TYR A 171 -13.69 14.80 0.54
C TYR A 171 -15.21 14.93 0.47
N ASP A 172 -15.93 14.06 1.17
CA ASP A 172 -17.35 14.25 1.45
C ASP A 172 -17.51 15.06 2.73
N VAL A 173 -18.02 16.29 2.63
CA VAL A 173 -18.47 17.06 3.79
C VAL A 173 -19.82 16.51 4.22
N VAL A 174 -19.87 15.89 5.40
CA VAL A 174 -21.11 15.32 5.96
C VAL A 174 -21.86 16.42 6.69
N PHE A 175 -23.13 16.59 6.35
CA PHE A 175 -24.01 17.57 6.98
C PHE A 175 -25.32 16.93 7.45
N THR A 176 -25.99 17.63 8.36
CA THR A 176 -27.40 17.43 8.67
C THR A 176 -28.14 18.77 8.57
N THR A 177 -29.37 18.74 8.09
CA THR A 177 -30.30 19.86 8.32
C THR A 177 -31.02 19.65 9.64
N GLU A 178 -31.40 20.73 10.30
CA GLU A 178 -32.25 20.72 11.50
C GLU A 178 -33.32 21.79 11.33
N GLY A 179 -34.60 21.42 11.41
CA GLY A 179 -35.71 22.37 11.47
C GLY A 179 -35.95 22.83 12.91
N ARG A 180 -36.17 24.13 13.09
CA ARG A 180 -36.64 24.71 14.36
C ARG A 180 -37.95 25.44 14.09
N ILE A 181 -38.98 25.14 14.91
CA ILE A 181 -40.34 25.69 14.82
C ILE A 181 -40.36 27.23 14.71
N PHE A 182 -39.36 27.93 15.27
CA PHE A 182 -39.31 29.41 15.28
C PHE A 182 -38.03 30.04 14.70
N ALA A 183 -37.01 29.27 14.32
CA ALA A 183 -35.68 29.81 13.96
C ALA A 183 -35.19 29.37 12.57
N GLY A 184 -36.10 28.88 11.72
CA GLY A 184 -35.80 28.37 10.39
C GLY A 184 -35.01 27.06 10.41
N ARG A 185 -34.73 26.54 9.21
CA ARG A 185 -33.88 25.37 9.02
C ARG A 185 -32.41 25.78 9.06
N LYS A 186 -31.57 25.00 9.73
CA LYS A 186 -30.13 25.23 9.83
C LYS A 186 -29.33 24.05 9.28
N LEU A 187 -28.22 24.36 8.64
CA LEU A 187 -27.23 23.38 8.22
C LEU A 187 -26.20 23.18 9.35
N ARG A 188 -25.93 21.93 9.72
CA ARG A 188 -24.86 21.56 10.65
C ARG A 188 -23.89 20.60 10.01
N LEU A 189 -22.62 20.98 9.98
CA LEU A 189 -21.50 20.15 9.57
C LEU A 189 -21.18 19.15 10.68
N LYS A 190 -20.91 17.90 10.27
CA LYS A 190 -20.61 16.79 11.18
C LYS A 190 -19.18 16.28 11.04
N GLY A 191 -18.59 16.41 9.86
CA GLY A 191 -17.26 15.88 9.58
C GLY A 191 -16.92 15.93 8.10
N VAL A 192 -15.68 15.54 7.76
CA VAL A 192 -15.30 15.19 6.41
C VAL A 192 -14.87 13.73 6.34
N VAL A 193 -15.08 13.10 5.18
CA VAL A 193 -14.59 11.75 4.89
C VAL A 193 -13.79 11.80 3.60
N LEU A 194 -12.55 11.31 3.64
CA LEU A 194 -11.75 11.15 2.43
C LEU A 194 -12.44 10.16 1.49
N ARG A 195 -12.80 10.60 0.28
CA ARG A 195 -13.43 9.74 -0.73
C ARG A 195 -12.40 9.18 -1.70
N ARG A 196 -11.55 10.04 -2.26
CA ARG A 196 -10.46 9.62 -3.15
C ARG A 196 -9.39 10.70 -3.31
N ARG A 197 -8.16 10.28 -3.58
CA ARG A 197 -7.08 11.15 -4.08
C ARG A 197 -7.29 11.44 -5.57
N VAL A 198 -6.84 12.61 -6.03
CA VAL A 198 -6.93 13.01 -7.45
C VAL A 198 -5.60 13.55 -7.95
N SER A 199 -5.15 13.04 -9.10
CA SER A 199 -3.99 13.52 -9.83
C SER A 199 -4.46 14.20 -11.12
N GLY A 200 -4.88 15.47 -11.06
CA GLY A 200 -5.35 16.22 -12.23
C GLY A 200 -6.63 17.02 -11.99
N ASP A 201 -7.42 17.23 -13.04
CA ASP A 201 -8.73 17.88 -12.94
C ASP A 201 -9.77 16.92 -12.33
N ALA A 202 -10.41 17.37 -11.26
CA ALA A 202 -11.44 16.63 -10.53
C ALA A 202 -12.86 17.00 -10.96
N GLY A 203 -13.06 18.02 -11.81
CA GLY A 203 -14.36 18.66 -12.06
C GLY A 203 -15.47 17.68 -12.47
N ALA A 204 -15.24 16.88 -13.51
CA ALA A 204 -16.22 15.91 -13.99
C ALA A 204 -16.58 14.84 -12.92
N THR A 205 -15.58 14.41 -12.14
CA THR A 205 -15.79 13.45 -11.05
C THR A 205 -16.63 14.09 -9.95
N LEU A 206 -16.27 15.31 -9.54
CA LEU A 206 -16.97 16.09 -8.52
C LEU A 206 -18.45 16.29 -8.90
N ASP A 207 -18.73 16.65 -10.16
CA ASP A 207 -20.09 16.82 -10.67
C ASP A 207 -20.89 15.52 -10.71
N SER A 208 -20.28 14.41 -11.12
CA SER A 208 -20.97 13.11 -11.14
C SER A 208 -21.37 12.64 -9.74
N LEU A 209 -20.49 12.83 -8.76
CA LEU A 209 -20.75 12.51 -7.35
C LEU A 209 -21.89 13.37 -6.80
N TRP A 210 -21.82 14.68 -7.07
CA TRP A 210 -22.85 15.60 -6.62
C TRP A 210 -24.21 15.33 -7.29
N LYS A 211 -24.24 15.03 -8.58
CA LYS A 211 -25.49 14.70 -9.31
C LYS A 211 -26.20 13.50 -8.69
N THR A 212 -25.45 12.49 -8.25
CA THR A 212 -25.98 11.30 -7.59
C THR A 212 -26.61 11.66 -6.24
N GLU A 213 -25.86 12.39 -5.41
CA GLU A 213 -26.35 12.79 -4.08
C GLU A 213 -27.53 13.77 -4.16
N ARG A 214 -27.49 14.72 -5.09
CA ARG A 214 -28.60 15.63 -5.36
C ARG A 214 -29.89 14.89 -5.70
N LYS A 215 -29.81 13.86 -6.55
CA LYS A 215 -30.98 13.04 -6.91
C LYS A 215 -31.56 12.33 -5.69
N ARG A 216 -30.71 11.81 -4.80
CA ARG A 216 -31.12 11.23 -3.51
C ARG A 216 -31.81 12.28 -2.64
N LEU A 217 -31.21 13.44 -2.40
CA LEU A 217 -31.80 14.51 -1.58
C LEU A 217 -33.16 14.97 -2.12
N GLN A 218 -33.30 15.12 -3.44
CA GLN A 218 -34.56 15.50 -4.07
C GLN A 218 -35.65 14.42 -3.95
N SER A 219 -35.26 13.14 -3.92
CA SER A 219 -36.23 12.04 -3.73
C SER A 219 -36.87 12.03 -2.35
N LEU A 220 -36.24 12.66 -1.34
CA LEU A 220 -36.77 12.78 0.02
C LEU A 220 -37.90 13.81 0.16
N LYS A 221 -38.17 14.63 -0.87
CA LYS A 221 -39.30 15.57 -0.88
C LYS A 221 -40.65 14.91 -1.15
N LYS A 222 -40.66 13.62 -1.53
CA LYS A 222 -41.85 12.90 -1.97
C LYS A 222 -42.72 12.42 -0.82
#